data_AF-A0A942ZRH5-F1
#
_entry.id   AF-A0A942ZRH5-F1
#
_cell.length_a   1.000
_cell.length_b   1.000
_cell.length_c   1.000
_cell.angle_alpha   90.00
_cell.angle_beta   90.00
_cell.angle_gamma   90.00
#
_symmetry.space_group_name_H-M   'P 1'
#
loop_
_entity.id
_entity.type
_entity.pdbx_description
1 polymer ?
#
loop_
_entity_poly.entity_id
_entity_poly.type
_entity_poly.pdbx_seq_one_letter_code
_entity_poly.pdbx_strand_id
1 'polypeptide(L)' 'MSKTDKETLKPCPFCGSNEVQLYVCPNEVKTAYVVQCIDCGVSSAYMHSRKDAIEMWNRRNENEKI' A
#
# COMPACT_ATOMS: atom_id res chain seq x y z
N MET A 1 -9.43 -25.89 -1.66
CA MET A 1 -8.29 -25.03 -2.06
C MET A 1 -8.84 -23.66 -2.41
N SER A 2 -8.92 -22.74 -1.44
CA SER A 2 -9.48 -21.40 -1.67
C SER A 2 -8.39 -20.40 -1.39
N LYS A 3 -7.98 -19.70 -2.45
CA LYS A 3 -6.87 -18.76 -2.55
C LYS A 3 -7.06 -17.63 -1.54
N THR A 4 -6.27 -17.62 -0.48
CA THR A 4 -6.03 -16.42 0.32
C THR A 4 -4.77 -15.81 -0.27
N ASP A 5 -4.93 -15.04 -1.35
CA ASP A 5 -3.87 -14.21 -1.89
C ASP A 5 -3.34 -13.35 -0.74
N LYS A 6 -2.14 -13.66 -0.26
CA LYS A 6 -1.41 -12.81 0.70
C LYS A 6 -1.36 -11.44 0.06
N GLU A 7 -2.09 -10.47 0.65
CA GLU A 7 -2.09 -9.06 0.25
C GLU A 7 -0.67 -8.49 0.42
N THR A 8 0.18 -8.79 -0.56
CA THR A 8 1.60 -8.50 -0.56
C THR A 8 1.77 -7.15 -1.23
N LEU A 9 2.47 -6.24 -0.56
CA LEU A 9 2.79 -4.94 -1.10
C LEU A 9 3.78 -5.10 -2.26
N LYS A 10 3.44 -4.55 -3.43
CA LYS A 10 4.37 -4.44 -4.55
C LYS A 10 5.50 -3.44 -4.18
N PRO A 11 6.67 -3.55 -4.82
CA PRO A 11 7.79 -2.63 -4.59
C PRO A 11 7.38 -1.18 -4.85
N CYS A 12 8.17 -0.24 -4.35
CA CYS A 12 7.95 1.18 -4.58
C CYS A 12 8.11 1.50 -6.08
N PRO A 13 7.07 2.02 -6.75
CA PRO A 13 7.14 2.32 -8.19
C PRO A 13 8.00 3.55 -8.51
N PHE A 14 8.42 4.31 -7.49
CA PHE A 14 9.20 5.54 -7.66
C PHE A 14 10.71 5.32 -7.51
N CYS A 15 11.13 4.47 -6.57
CA CYS A 15 12.55 4.19 -6.31
C CYS A 15 12.95 2.72 -6.53
N GLY A 16 11.99 1.82 -6.74
CA GLY A 16 12.22 0.37 -6.93
C GLY A 16 12.47 -0.42 -5.64
N SER A 17 12.43 0.22 -4.47
CA SER A 17 12.68 -0.46 -3.19
C SER A 17 11.58 -1.46 -2.82
N ASN A 18 11.97 -2.56 -2.18
CA ASN A 18 11.06 -3.53 -1.55
C ASN A 18 10.69 -3.15 -0.10
N GLU A 19 11.35 -2.14 0.48
CA GLU A 19 11.09 -1.64 1.82
C GLU A 19 9.83 -0.77 1.82
N VAL A 20 8.68 -1.44 1.71
CA VAL A 20 7.35 -0.84 1.70
C VAL A 20 6.53 -1.44 2.83
N GLN A 21 5.95 -0.59 3.67
CA GLN A 21 5.19 -1.00 4.85
C GLN A 21 3.80 -0.39 4.87
N LEU A 22 2.86 -1.15 5.45
CA LEU A 22 1.52 -0.67 5.76
C LEU A 22 1.50 -0.16 7.21
N TYR A 23 1.19 1.11 7.37
CA TYR A 23 0.96 1.76 8.66
C TYR A 23 -0.54 1.82 8.98
N VAL A 24 -0.84 1.59 10.25
CA VAL A 24 -2.17 1.77 10.82
C VAL A 24 -2.14 3.03 11.66
N CYS A 25 -2.95 4.01 11.29
CA CYS A 25 -3.09 5.28 11.97
C CYS A 25 -4.44 5.29 12.71
N PRO A 26 -4.49 4.81 13.96
CA PRO A 26 -5.69 4.93 14.76
C PRO A 26 -5.95 6.40 15.08
N ASN A 27 -7.19 6.84 14.92
CA ASN A 27 -7.69 8.12 15.41
C ASN A 27 -8.91 7.83 16.31
N GLU A 28 -9.27 8.77 17.18
CA GLU A 28 -10.37 8.65 18.16
C GLU A 28 -11.71 8.26 17.50
N VAL A 29 -11.91 8.67 16.24
CA VAL A 29 -13.16 8.45 15.48
C VAL A 29 -13.05 7.31 14.47
N LYS A 30 -11.87 7.08 13.88
CA LYS A 30 -11.69 6.10 12.80
C LYS A 30 -10.24 5.64 12.66
N THR A 31 -10.07 4.39 12.27
CA THR A 31 -8.76 3.85 11.87
C THR A 31 -8.50 4.14 10.40
N ALA A 32 -7.32 4.68 10.09
CA ALA A 32 -6.85 4.86 8.73
C ALA A 32 -5.66 3.94 8.44
N TYR A 33 -5.50 3.57 7.17
CA TYR A 33 -4.44 2.69 6.68
C TYR A 33 -3.67 3.42 5.58
N VAL A 34 -2.35 3.42 5.65
CA VAL A 34 -1.48 4.08 4.66
C VAL A 34 -0.31 3.19 4.36
N VAL A 35 0.06 3.06 3.09
CA VAL A 35 1.27 2.37 2.65
C VAL A 35 2.36 3.41 2.44
N GLN A 36 3.56 3.17 2.94
CA GLN A 36 4.70 4.06 2.74
C GLN A 36 5.96 3.26 2.39
N CYS A 37 6.75 3.79 1.46
CA CYS A 37 8.11 3.33 1.22
C CYS A 37 9.06 3.94 2.25
N ILE A 38 9.85 3.11 2.92
CA ILE A 38 10.81 3.53 3.95
C ILE A 38 11.99 4.26 3.32
N ASP A 39 12.44 3.82 2.14
CA ASP A 39 13.65 4.37 1.52
C ASP A 39 13.45 5.76 0.92
N CYS A 40 12.34 6.01 0.22
CA CYS A 40 12.10 7.30 -0.43
C CYS A 40 11.02 8.15 0.25
N GLY A 41 10.36 7.62 1.29
CA GLY A 41 9.35 8.34 2.07
C GLY A 41 8.00 8.53 1.38
N VAL A 42 7.83 8.09 0.12
CA VAL A 42 6.56 8.24 -0.60
C VAL A 42 5.45 7.40 0.03
N SER A 43 4.29 8.01 0.22
CA SER A 43 3.13 7.38 0.86
C SER A 43 1.93 7.28 -0.07
N SER A 44 1.01 6.37 0.24
CA SER A 44 -0.34 6.33 -0.32
C SER A 44 -1.23 7.39 0.32
N ALA A 45 -2.46 7.52 -0.17
CA ALA A 45 -3.50 8.18 0.59
C ALA A 45 -3.89 7.33 1.82
N TYR A 46 -4.51 7.97 2.81
CA TYR A 46 -5.14 7.30 3.94
C TYR A 46 -6.44 6.63 3.48
N MET A 47 -6.52 5.31 3.65
CA MET A 47 -7.68 4.50 3.31
C MET A 47 -8.42 4.03 4.55
N HIS A 48 -9.70 3.68 4.39
CA HIS A 48 -10.56 3.22 5.48
C HIS A 48 -10.44 1.73 5.76
N SER A 49 -9.77 0.98 4.88
CA SER A 49 -9.47 -0.43 5.10
C SER A 49 -8.03 -0.76 4.68
N ARG A 50 -7.48 -1.80 5.30
CA ARG A 50 -6.18 -2.38 4.92
C ARG A 50 -6.14 -2.78 3.45
N LYS A 51 -7.21 -3.42 2.98
CA LYS A 51 -7.32 -3.93 1.61
C LYS A 51 -7.25 -2.79 0.60
N ASP A 52 -8.02 -1.72 0.83
CA ASP A 52 -8.03 -0.58 -0.09
C ASP A 52 -6.67 0.14 -0.14
N ALA A 53 -5.95 0.21 0.98
CA ALA A 53 -4.59 0.77 1.03
C ALA A 53 -3.61 -0.05 0.19
N ILE A 54 -3.67 -1.38 0.30
CA ILE A 54 -2.81 -2.30 -0.46
C ILE A 54 -3.16 -2.26 -1.95
N GLU A 55 -4.45 -2.33 -2.30
CA GLU A 55 -4.90 -2.24 -3.70
C GLU A 55 -4.50 -0.91 -4.34
N MET A 56 -4.73 0.21 -3.65
CA MET A 56 -4.34 1.54 -4.14
C MET A 56 -2.83 1.62 -4.40
N TRP A 57 -2.01 1.12 -3.47
CA TRP A 57 -0.56 1.10 -3.66
C TRP A 57 -0.16 0.22 -4.84
N ASN A 58 -0.73 -0.99 -4.92
CA ASN A 58 -0.38 -1.97 -5.94
C ASN A 58 -0.79 -1.55 -7.36
N ARG A 59 -1.83 -0.73 -7.51
CA ARG A 59 -2.23 -0.11 -8.79
C ARG A 59 -1.18 0.85 -9.34
N ARG A 60 -0.34 1.47 -8.51
CA ARG A 60 0.74 2.36 -8.98
C ARG A 60 1.85 1.64 -9.75
N ASN A 61 1.98 0.32 -9.54
CA ASN A 61 2.88 -0.53 -10.32
C ASN A 61 2.20 -1.10 -11.58
N GLU A 62 0.90 -0.91 -11.73
CA GLU A 62 0.12 -1.32 -12.90
C GLU A 62 0.06 -0.15 -13.87
N ASN A 63 1.21 0.32 -14.32
CA ASN A 63 1.27 1.11 -15.53
C ASN A 63 1.08 0.14 -16.70
N GLU A 64 -0.18 -0.05 -17.09
CA GLU A 64 -0.51 -0.56 -18.42
C GLU A 64 0.25 0.30 -19.45
N LYS A 65 1.08 -0.38 -20.25
CA LYS A 65 1.78 0.21 -21.38
C LYS A 65 0.73 0.90 -22.27
N ILE A 66 0.79 2.23 -22.35
CA ILE A 66 0.06 3.01 -23.36
C ILE A 66 0.80 2.87 -24.69
#